data_AF-A0A952VWT8-F1
#
_entry.id   AF-A0A952VWT8-F1
#
_cell.length_a   1.000
_cell.length_b   1.000
_cell.length_c   1.000
_cell.angle_alpha   90.00
_cell.angle_beta   90.00
_cell.angle_gamma   90.00
#
_symmetry.space_group_name_H-M   'P 1'
#
loop_
_entity.id
_entity.type
_entity.pdbx_description
1 polymer ?
#
loop_
_entity_poly.entity_id
_entity_poly.type
_entity_poly.pdbx_seq_one_letter_code
_entity_poly.pdbx_strand_id
1 'polypeptide(L)'
;MFISQDGLLLTNAHVIHESTRILVYGAADGRTPIPEIVAVDPDLDLAALRLTYPHPVPYLSLAKEPPEDGMAAVAIDIPACPMCFSWG
;
A
#
# COMPACT_ATOMS: atom_id res chain seq x y z
N MET A 1 1.91 0.75 -0.11
CA MET A 1 2.68 1.98 -0.44
C MET A 1 2.20 2.55 -1.76
N PHE A 2 1.89 3.86 -1.86
CA PHE A 2 1.61 4.47 -3.18
C PHE A 2 2.91 4.68 -3.95
N ILE A 3 2.95 4.23 -5.20
CA ILE A 3 4.12 4.34 -6.10
C ILE A 3 3.89 5.27 -7.29
N SER A 4 2.69 5.85 -7.39
CA SER A 4 2.34 6.85 -8.40
C SER A 4 1.26 7.79 -7.89
N GLN A 5 1.26 9.02 -8.40
CA GLN A 5 0.31 10.08 -8.07
C GLN A 5 -1.15 9.77 -8.43
N ASP A 6 -1.37 8.82 -9.35
CA ASP A 6 -2.67 8.36 -9.82
C ASP A 6 -3.25 7.22 -8.96
N GLY A 7 -2.69 7.00 -7.77
CA GLY A 7 -3.22 6.04 -6.79
C GLY A 7 -2.85 4.58 -7.05
N LEU A 8 -1.73 4.32 -7.72
CA LEU A 8 -1.16 2.98 -7.82
C LEU A 8 -0.53 2.60 -6.47
N LEU A 9 -1.05 1.56 -5.84
CA LEU A 9 -0.63 1.06 -4.54
C LEU A 9 0.06 -0.30 -4.71
N LEU A 10 1.29 -0.41 -4.24
CA LEU A 10 2.03 -1.67 -4.13
C LEU A 10 1.91 -2.21 -2.70
N THR A 11 1.60 -3.49 -2.57
CA THR A 11 1.47 -4.23 -1.30
C THR A 11 1.90 -5.68 -1.48
N ASN A 12 1.86 -6.47 -0.42
CA ASN A 12 2.14 -7.89 -0.50
C ASN A 12 0.93 -8.67 -1.03
N ALA A 13 1.18 -9.75 -1.76
CA ALA A 13 0.10 -10.59 -2.31
C ALA A 13 -0.71 -11.28 -1.23
N HIS A 14 -0.06 -11.79 -0.18
CA HIS A 14 -0.75 -12.46 0.93
C HIS A 14 -1.75 -11.53 1.63
N VAL A 15 -1.49 -10.22 1.68
CA VAL A 15 -2.41 -9.23 2.28
C VAL A 15 -3.77 -9.26 1.56
N ILE A 16 -3.80 -9.42 0.25
CA ILE A 16 -5.06 -9.49 -0.51
C ILE A 16 -5.80 -10.80 -0.23
N HIS A 17 -5.07 -11.91 -0.17
CA HIS A 17 -5.67 -13.24 0.02
C HIS A 17 -6.19 -13.48 1.43
N GLU A 18 -5.52 -12.92 2.44
CA GLU A 18 -5.86 -13.11 3.85
C GLU A 18 -6.85 -12.04 4.37
N SER A 19 -7.09 -10.97 3.61
CA SER A 19 -7.97 -9.87 4.03
C SER A 19 -9.38 -10.01 3.48
N THR A 20 -10.37 -10.10 4.37
CA THR A 20 -11.80 -10.00 4.01
C THR A 20 -12.17 -8.59 3.53
N ARG A 21 -11.40 -7.56 3.92
CA ARG A 21 -11.53 -6.16 3.49
C ARG A 21 -10.17 -5.46 3.55
N ILE A 22 -9.81 -4.73 2.49
CA ILE A 22 -8.62 -3.90 2.45
C ILE A 22 -9.05 -2.45 2.76
N LEU A 23 -8.65 -1.94 3.93
CA LEU A 23 -8.86 -0.54 4.33
C LEU A 23 -7.55 0.22 4.13
N VAL A 24 -7.55 1.17 3.19
CA VAL A 24 -6.39 2.04 2.95
C VAL A 24 -6.54 3.32 3.79
N TYR A 25 -5.78 3.40 4.88
CA TYR A 25 -5.72 4.58 5.75
C TYR A 25 -4.74 5.60 5.17
N GLY A 26 -5.16 6.87 5.05
CA GLY A 26 -4.32 7.96 4.52
C GLY A 26 -4.92 8.71 3.32
N ALA A 27 -6.10 8.30 2.86
CA ALA A 27 -6.95 9.10 1.98
C ALA A 27 -7.37 10.39 2.73
N ALA A 28 -6.78 11.54 2.38
CA ALA A 28 -7.01 12.83 3.04
C ALA A 28 -8.49 13.28 3.03
N ASP A 29 -9.33 12.60 2.25
CA ASP A 29 -10.75 12.86 2.00
C ASP A 29 -11.70 11.98 2.84
N GLY A 30 -11.20 11.15 3.77
CA GLY A 30 -12.03 10.39 4.72
C GLY A 30 -12.93 9.33 4.08
N ARG A 31 -12.81 9.12 2.77
CA ARG A 31 -13.46 8.05 2.02
C ARG A 31 -12.51 6.86 1.96
N THR A 32 -13.04 5.66 2.11
CA THR A 32 -12.28 4.43 1.88
C THR A 32 -12.61 3.94 0.48
N PRO A 33 -11.76 4.21 -0.54
CA PRO A 33 -12.03 3.75 -1.89
C PRO A 33 -11.96 2.22 -1.90
N ILE A 34 -12.83 1.59 -2.68
CA ILE A 34 -12.74 0.15 -2.94
C ILE A 34 -11.57 -0.04 -3.93
N PRO A 35 -10.50 -0.77 -3.55
CA PRO A 35 -9.37 -0.96 -4.43
C PRO A 35 -9.73 -1.91 -5.58
N GLU A 36 -9.28 -1.59 -6.78
CA GLU A 36 -9.27 -2.50 -7.93
C GLU A 36 -7.94 -3.27 -7.95
N ILE A 37 -8.00 -4.59 -8.17
CA ILE A 37 -6.80 -5.42 -8.31
C ILE A 37 -6.27 -5.26 -9.73
N VAL A 38 -5.06 -4.72 -9.87
CA VAL A 38 -4.40 -4.52 -11.17
C VAL A 38 -3.57 -5.75 -11.54
N ALA A 39 -2.78 -6.25 -10.58
CA ALA A 39 -1.92 -7.42 -10.77
C ALA A 39 -1.60 -8.08 -9.42
N VAL A 40 -1.39 -9.39 -9.45
CA VAL A 40 -0.91 -10.18 -8.31
C VAL A 40 0.17 -11.12 -8.82
N ASP A 41 1.32 -11.12 -8.16
CA ASP A 41 2.43 -12.03 -8.35
C ASP A 41 2.66 -12.78 -7.02
N PRO A 42 2.15 -14.01 -6.87
CA PRO A 42 2.29 -14.76 -5.63
C PRO A 42 3.71 -15.30 -5.42
N ASP A 43 4.51 -15.47 -6.49
CA ASP A 43 5.88 -15.99 -6.39
C ASP A 43 6.81 -14.96 -5.74
N LEU A 44 6.57 -13.67 -6.04
CA LEU A 44 7.28 -12.53 -5.43
C LEU A 44 6.59 -11.98 -4.17
N ASP A 45 5.44 -12.54 -3.79
CA ASP A 45 4.54 -12.00 -2.76
C ASP A 45 4.19 -10.52 -2.98
N LEU A 46 3.91 -10.12 -4.22
CA LEU A 46 3.60 -8.75 -4.59
C LEU A 46 2.20 -8.62 -5.18
N ALA A 47 1.54 -7.50 -4.88
CA ALA A 47 0.32 -7.13 -5.55
C ALA A 47 0.21 -5.62 -5.77
N ALA A 48 -0.37 -5.27 -6.91
CA ALA A 48 -0.66 -3.91 -7.32
C ALA A 48 -2.17 -3.67 -7.29
N LEU A 49 -2.57 -2.62 -6.57
CA LEU A 49 -3.94 -2.17 -6.43
C LEU A 49 -4.09 -0.75 -7.00
N ARG A 50 -5.25 -0.44 -7.54
CA ARG A 50 -5.62 0.91 -7.99
C ARG A 50 -6.67 1.49 -7.07
N LEU A 51 -6.42 2.69 -6.56
CA LEU A 51 -7.39 3.49 -5.84
C LEU A 51 -7.59 4.82 -6.57
N THR A 52 -8.83 5.12 -6.93
CA THR A 52 -9.17 6.34 -7.65
C THR A 52 -9.47 7.46 -6.66
N TYR A 53 -8.74 8.57 -6.80
CA TYR A 53 -8.93 9.79 -6.01
C TYR A 53 -9.26 10.98 -6.91
N PRO A 54 -10.02 11.97 -6.43
CA PRO A 54 -10.29 13.20 -7.18
C PRO A 54 -9.06 14.11 -7.31
N HIS A 55 -8.01 13.86 -6.53
CA HIS A 55 -6.78 14.64 -6.48
C HIS A 55 -5.54 13.72 -6.45
N PRO A 56 -4.37 14.22 -6.85
CA PRO A 56 -3.13 13.45 -6.77
C PRO A 56 -2.81 13.02 -5.33
N VAL A 57 -2.29 11.80 -5.18
CA VAL A 57 -1.86 11.28 -3.86
C VAL A 57 -0.35 11.43 -3.66
N PRO A 58 0.13 11.60 -2.41
CA PRO A 58 1.54 11.43 -2.09
C PRO A 58 1.99 10.02 -2.43
N TYR A 59 3.17 9.91 -3.05
CA TYR A 59 3.73 8.62 -3.48
C TYR A 59 5.25 8.61 -3.35
N LEU A 60 5.82 7.40 -3.33
CA LEU A 60 7.25 7.16 -3.38
C LEU A 60 7.61 6.53 -4.73
N SER A 61 8.51 7.18 -5.46
CA SER A 61 9.05 6.62 -6.70
C SER A 61 10.00 5.46 -6.39
N LEU A 62 9.88 4.38 -7.17
CA LEU A 62 10.84 3.28 -7.10
C LEU A 62 12.17 3.70 -7.75
N ALA A 63 13.28 3.30 -7.13
CA ALA A 63 14.59 3.46 -7.72
C ALA A 63 14.72 2.59 -8.98
N LYS A 64 15.43 3.09 -9.99
CA LYS A 64 15.69 2.35 -11.24
C LYS A 64 16.88 1.39 -11.12
N GLU A 65 17.75 1.68 -10.17
CA GLU A 65 19.00 0.97 -9.94
C GLU A 65 18.95 0.33 -8.56
N PRO A 66 19.56 -0.86 -8.40
CA PRO A 66 19.65 -1.50 -7.09
C PRO A 66 20.54 -0.66 -6.16
N PRO A 67 20.28 -0.70 -4.83
CA PRO A 67 21.15 -0.05 -3.86
C PRO A 67 22.53 -0.73 -3.83
N GLU A 68 23.57 0.02 -3.47
CA GLU A 68 24.90 -0.52 -3.25
C GLU A 68 25.02 -1.14 -1.85
N ASP A 69 25.92 -2.11 -1.71
CA ASP A 69 26.21 -2.74 -0.42
C ASP A 69 26.70 -1.71 0.61
N GLY A 70 26.11 -1.73 1.81
CA GLY A 70 26.45 -0.83 2.90
C GLY A 70 25.63 0.47 2.95
N MET A 71 24.69 0.67 2.03
CA MET A 71 23.73 1.78 2.13
C MET A 71 22.78 1.60 3.33
N ALA A 72 22.53 2.70 4.05
CA ALA A 72 21.54 2.71 5.12
C ALA A 72 20.12 2.57 4.54
N ALA A 73 19.27 1.82 5.24
CA ALA A 73 17.88 1.60 4.86
C ALA A 73 16.93 1.91 6.02
N VAL A 74 15.71 2.30 5.69
CA VAL A 74 14.61 2.51 6.64
C VAL A 74 13.43 1.66 6.19
N ALA A 75 12.95 0.79 7.08
CA ALA A 75 11.71 0.06 6.87
C ALA A 75 10.54 0.89 7.41
N ILE A 76 9.54 1.13 6.56
CA ILE A 76 8.30 1.80 6.93
C ILE A 76 7.19 0.78 6.78
N ASP A 77 6.56 0.45 7.90
CA ASP A 77 5.37 -0.39 7.93
C ASP A 77 4.27 0.32 8.73
N ILE A 78 3.02 0.11 8.35
CA ILE A 78 1.88 0.56 9.12
C ILE A 78 1.40 -0.67 9.90
N PRO A 79 1.77 -0.81 11.20
CA PRO A 79 1.30 -1.94 11.98
C PRO A 79 -0.22 -1.95 11.93
N ALA A 80 -0.81 -3.11 11.60
CA ALA A 80 -2.26 -3.31 11.65
C ALA A 80 -2.75 -2.77 13.00
N CYS A 81 -3.49 -1.67 12.96
CA CYS A 81 -3.85 -0.88 14.13
C CYS A 81 -4.37 -1.80 15.25
N PRO A 82 -3.62 -2.00 16.37
CA PRO A 82 -4.10 -2.80 17.49
C PRO A 82 -5.25 -2.12 18.24
N MET A 83 -5.50 -0.83 17.95
CA MET A 83 -6.41 0.03 18.69
C MET A 83 -7.81 0.15 18.06
N CYS A 84 -8.24 -0.82 17.24
CA CYS A 84 -9.66 -0.95 16.87
C CYS A 84 -10.51 -1.70 17.92
N PHE A 85 -9.92 -2.17 19.03
CA PHE A 85 -10.65 -2.82 20.13
C PHE A 85 -10.42 -2.11 21.48
N SER A 86 -10.96 -0.89 21.65
CA SER A 86 -11.52 -0.47 22.95
C SER A 86 -12.41 0.76 22.77
N TRP A 87 -13.69 0.52 22.52
CA TRP A 87 -14.75 1.35 23.07
C TRP A 87 -15.53 0.47 24.03
N GLY A 88 -15.32 0.72 25.31
CA GLY A 88 -16.02 0.17 26.46
C GLY A 88 -15.86 1.14 27.61
#